data_AF-A0AAF0IBY5-F1
#
_entry.id   AF-A0AAF0IBY5-F1
#
_cell.length_a   1.000
_cell.length_b   1.000
_cell.length_c   1.000
_cell.angle_alpha   90.00
_cell.angle_beta   90.00
_cell.angle_gamma   90.00
#
_symmetry.space_group_name_H-M   'P 1'
#
loop_
_entity.id
_entity.type
_entity.pdbx_description
1 polymer ?
#
loop_
_entity_poly.entity_id
_entity_poly.type
_entity_poly.pdbx_seq_one_letter_code
_entity_poly.pdbx_strand_id
1 'polypeptide(L)'
;MLESIRKESKNEFLSNPTLSSAAEGNLQMIIEVLLDLGNHVIRKNNYSAPEKYTDIFEILCDRKILPEEKKDELIKLAKFRNILVHLYTKIDKAQVYDILQNNFTLFKETAAQLIKNLQ
;
A
#
# COMPACT_ATOMS: atom_id res chain seq x y z
N MET A 1 6.31 14.95 0.37
CA MET A 1 7.33 14.19 1.15
C MET A 1 7.78 12.94 0.40
N LEU A 2 6.92 11.98 0.03
CA LEU A 2 7.37 10.82 -0.75
C LEU A 2 7.90 11.17 -2.15
N GLU A 3 7.28 12.12 -2.85
CA GLU A 3 7.74 12.57 -4.18
C GLU A 3 9.14 13.18 -4.17
N SER A 4 9.59 13.76 -3.04
CA SER A 4 10.97 14.24 -2.90
C SER A 4 11.92 13.07 -2.66
N ILE A 5 11.54 12.11 -1.80
CA ILE A 5 12.35 10.90 -1.54
C ILE A 5 12.51 10.05 -2.82
N ARG A 6 11.47 9.98 -3.67
CA ARG A 6 11.52 9.25 -4.95
C ARG A 6 12.54 9.78 -5.95
N LYS A 7 12.92 11.06 -5.84
CA LYS A 7 13.92 11.66 -6.74
C LYS A 7 15.35 11.32 -6.34
N GLU A 8 15.54 10.81 -5.13
CA GLU A 8 16.86 10.42 -4.64
C GLU A 8 17.33 9.11 -5.28
N SER A 9 18.64 9.01 -5.49
CA SER A 9 19.25 7.79 -6.01
C SER A 9 19.12 6.63 -5.02
N LYS A 10 19.12 5.38 -5.51
CA LYS A 10 19.09 4.18 -4.65
C LYS A 10 20.25 4.17 -3.66
N ASN A 11 21.44 4.60 -4.07
CA ASN A 11 22.60 4.67 -3.18
C ASN A 11 22.38 5.65 -2.04
N GLU A 12 21.92 6.88 -2.34
CA GLU A 12 21.62 7.90 -1.33
C GLU A 12 20.55 7.42 -0.36
N PHE A 13 19.50 6.79 -0.88
CA PHE A 13 18.43 6.22 -0.05
C PHE A 13 18.94 5.15 0.93
N LEU A 14 19.81 4.25 0.46
CA LEU A 14 20.34 3.15 1.27
C LEU A 14 21.37 3.64 2.30
N SER A 15 22.17 4.66 1.98
CA SER A 15 23.18 5.22 2.88
C SER A 15 22.60 6.19 3.91
N ASN A 16 21.36 6.68 3.72
CA ASN A 16 20.74 7.68 4.57
C ASN A 16 19.60 7.08 5.43
N PRO A 17 19.84 6.85 6.75
CA PRO A 17 18.84 6.29 7.65
C PRO A 17 17.57 7.14 7.75
N THR A 18 17.69 8.46 7.69
CA THR A 18 16.54 9.37 7.76
C THR A 18 15.63 9.21 6.55
N LEU A 19 16.20 9.11 5.33
CA LEU A 19 15.41 8.89 4.11
C LEU A 19 14.72 7.53 4.13
N SER A 20 15.44 6.47 4.48
CA SER A 20 14.89 5.12 4.53
C SER A 20 13.79 4.97 5.59
N SER A 21 14.02 5.42 6.84
CA SER A 21 12.99 5.40 7.88
C SER A 21 11.76 6.24 7.53
N ALA A 22 11.96 7.41 6.91
CA ALA A 22 10.85 8.25 6.47
C ALA A 22 10.02 7.57 5.38
N ALA A 23 10.66 6.86 4.44
CA ALA A 23 9.95 6.13 3.40
C ALA A 23 9.19 4.92 3.97
N GLU A 24 9.79 4.17 4.90
CA GLU A 24 9.14 3.06 5.59
C GLU A 24 7.85 3.51 6.29
N GLY A 25 7.93 4.56 7.13
CA GLY A 25 6.77 5.08 7.84
C GLY A 25 5.69 5.64 6.91
N ASN A 26 6.08 6.34 5.85
CA ASN A 26 5.13 6.85 4.87
C ASN A 26 4.45 5.73 4.07
N LEU A 27 5.18 4.68 3.67
CA LEU A 27 4.61 3.54 2.97
C LEU A 27 3.64 2.77 3.86
N GLN A 28 4.00 2.56 5.13
CA GLN A 28 3.09 1.94 6.11
C GLN A 28 1.79 2.73 6.21
N MET A 29 1.89 4.05 6.42
CA MET A 29 0.73 4.93 6.55
C MET A 29 -0.17 4.87 5.30
N ILE A 30 0.41 4.89 4.10
CA ILE A 30 -0.37 4.79 2.85
C ILE A 30 -1.10 3.46 2.76
N ILE A 31 -0.42 2.35 3.06
CA ILE A 31 -1.05 1.02 2.97
C ILE A 31 -2.19 0.91 3.99
N GLU A 32 -2.01 1.43 5.22
CA GLU A 32 -3.07 1.46 6.24
C GLU A 32 -4.28 2.28 5.78
N VAL A 33 -4.07 3.46 5.21
CA VAL A 33 -5.15 4.29 4.65
C VAL A 33 -5.89 3.56 3.53
N LEU A 34 -5.20 2.88 2.62
CA LEU A 34 -5.84 2.12 1.55
C LEU A 34 -6.69 0.95 2.08
N LEU A 35 -6.20 0.25 3.10
CA LEU A 35 -6.94 -0.83 3.76
C LEU A 35 -8.18 -0.31 4.47
N ASP A 36 -8.08 0.82 5.17
CA ASP A 36 -9.20 1.46 5.87
C ASP A 36 -10.27 1.95 4.90
N LEU A 37 -9.86 2.60 3.81
CA LEU A 37 -10.77 3.01 2.73
C LEU A 37 -11.46 1.79 2.10
N GLY A 38 -10.71 0.73 1.83
CA GLY A 38 -11.24 -0.52 1.27
C GLY A 38 -12.28 -1.17 2.19
N ASN A 39 -11.96 -1.25 3.49
CA ASN A 39 -12.89 -1.72 4.52
C ASN A 39 -14.15 -0.87 4.60
N HIS A 40 -14.01 0.45 4.47
CA HIS A 40 -15.17 1.35 4.48
C HIS A 40 -16.08 1.11 3.27
N VAL A 41 -15.51 0.91 2.08
CA VAL A 41 -16.27 0.54 0.87
C VAL A 41 -16.99 -0.80 1.06
N ILE A 42 -16.31 -1.82 1.59
CA ILE A 42 -16.92 -3.14 1.87
C ILE A 42 -18.13 -2.99 2.78
N ARG A 43 -17.99 -2.25 3.89
CA ARG A 43 -19.07 -2.02 4.85
C ARG A 43 -20.23 -1.22 4.24
N LYS A 44 -19.94 -0.14 3.50
CA LYS A 44 -20.97 0.69 2.83
C LYS A 44 -21.84 -0.15 1.89
N ASN A 45 -21.25 -1.13 1.20
CA ASN A 45 -21.93 -1.97 0.22
C ASN A 45 -22.48 -3.29 0.80
N ASN A 46 -22.42 -3.49 2.13
CA ASN A 46 -22.86 -4.72 2.81
C ASN A 46 -22.21 -6.00 2.23
N TYR A 47 -20.96 -5.93 1.81
CA TYR A 47 -20.21 -7.13 1.41
C TYR A 47 -19.79 -7.94 2.63
N SER A 48 -19.49 -9.21 2.43
CA SER A 48 -18.93 -10.09 3.45
C SER A 48 -17.69 -9.44 4.08
N ALA A 49 -17.62 -9.47 5.41
CA ALA A 49 -16.50 -8.87 6.12
C ALA A 49 -15.19 -9.64 5.83
N PRO A 50 -14.07 -8.94 5.60
CA PRO A 50 -12.77 -9.57 5.42
C PRO A 50 -12.26 -10.16 6.74
N GLU A 51 -11.59 -11.32 6.68
CA GLU A 51 -10.94 -11.93 7.84
C GLU A 51 -9.47 -11.49 7.96
N LYS A 52 -8.84 -11.16 6.83
CA LYS A 52 -7.45 -10.71 6.72
C LYS A 52 -7.38 -9.44 5.87
N TYR A 53 -6.27 -8.71 5.99
CA TYR A 53 -6.02 -7.51 5.18
C TYR A 53 -5.97 -7.80 3.68
N THR A 54 -5.52 -8.99 3.26
CA THR A 54 -5.51 -9.40 1.85
C THR A 54 -6.92 -9.52 1.29
N ASP A 55 -7.85 -10.01 2.10
CA ASP A 55 -9.24 -10.25 1.70
C ASP A 55 -9.93 -8.95 1.32
N ILE A 56 -9.51 -7.80 1.88
CA ILE A 56 -10.03 -6.48 1.50
C ILE A 56 -9.86 -6.26 0.01
N PHE A 57 -8.64 -6.42 -0.51
CA PHE A 57 -8.37 -6.21 -1.92
C PHE A 57 -8.93 -7.32 -2.80
N GLU A 58 -8.95 -8.57 -2.32
CA GLU A 58 -9.60 -9.68 -3.03
C GLU A 58 -11.09 -9.41 -3.24
N ILE A 59 -11.83 -9.05 -2.19
CA ILE A 59 -13.25 -8.72 -2.26
C ILE A 59 -13.49 -7.55 -3.22
N LEU A 60 -12.68 -6.49 -3.14
CA LEU A 60 -12.87 -5.30 -3.96
C LEU A 60 -12.58 -5.56 -5.45
N CYS A 61 -11.59 -6.39 -5.78
CA CYS A 61 -11.33 -6.82 -7.15
C CYS A 61 -12.43 -7.76 -7.66
N ASP A 62 -12.87 -8.74 -6.87
CA ASP A 62 -13.95 -9.67 -7.23
C ASP A 62 -15.28 -8.94 -7.49
N ARG A 63 -15.52 -7.83 -6.77
CA ARG A 63 -16.67 -6.94 -6.96
C ARG A 63 -16.47 -5.89 -8.06
N LYS A 64 -15.34 -5.91 -8.76
CA LYS A 64 -14.95 -4.99 -9.84
C LYS A 64 -14.91 -3.52 -9.40
N ILE A 65 -14.72 -3.28 -8.10
CA ILE A 65 -14.50 -1.94 -7.54
C ILE A 65 -13.06 -1.50 -7.83
N LEU A 66 -12.13 -2.46 -7.75
CA LEU A 66 -10.75 -2.31 -8.18
C LEU A 66 -10.49 -3.19 -9.40
N PRO A 67 -9.50 -2.87 -10.25
CA PRO A 67 -9.23 -3.64 -11.45
C PRO A 67 -8.59 -4.99 -11.10
N GLU A 68 -9.04 -6.07 -11.75
CA GLU A 68 -8.54 -7.43 -11.48
C GLU A 68 -7.05 -7.55 -11.82
N GLU A 69 -6.57 -6.83 -12.84
CA GLU A 69 -5.16 -6.81 -13.22
C GLU A 69 -4.23 -6.23 -12.15
N LYS A 70 -4.77 -5.54 -11.14
CA LYS A 70 -4.02 -4.98 -10.00
C LYS A 70 -4.08 -5.84 -8.75
N LYS A 71 -4.88 -6.92 -8.75
CA LYS A 71 -5.15 -7.75 -7.57
C LYS A 71 -3.88 -8.30 -6.94
N ASP A 72 -3.00 -8.90 -7.72
CA ASP A 72 -1.75 -9.48 -7.22
C ASP A 72 -0.82 -8.43 -6.58
N GLU A 73 -0.74 -7.24 -7.17
CA GLU A 73 0.06 -6.13 -6.64
C GLU A 73 -0.53 -5.63 -5.31
N LEU A 74 -1.85 -5.48 -5.22
CA LEU A 74 -2.56 -5.04 -4.03
C LEU A 74 -2.45 -6.07 -2.88
N ILE A 75 -2.57 -7.36 -3.18
CA ILE A 75 -2.36 -8.43 -2.19
C ILE A 75 -0.92 -8.41 -1.67
N LYS A 76 0.07 -8.20 -2.54
CA LYS A 76 1.47 -8.06 -2.12
C LYS A 76 1.66 -6.85 -1.20
N LEU A 77 0.99 -5.72 -1.46
CA LEU A 77 1.04 -4.55 -0.58
C LEU A 77 0.42 -4.82 0.79
N ALA A 78 -0.73 -5.49 0.86
CA ALA A 78 -1.34 -5.89 2.14
C ALA A 78 -0.39 -6.79 2.95
N LYS A 79 0.30 -7.74 2.29
CA LYS A 79 1.31 -8.59 2.94
C LYS A 79 2.54 -7.79 3.38
N PHE A 80 2.98 -6.82 2.59
CA PHE A 80 4.12 -5.97 2.92
C PHE A 80 3.90 -5.15 4.19
N ARG A 81 2.66 -4.70 4.45
CA ARG A 81 2.30 -4.05 5.72
C ARG A 81 2.67 -4.90 6.94
N ASN A 82 2.48 -6.21 6.88
CA ASN A 82 2.85 -7.10 7.99
C ASN A 82 4.37 -7.17 8.19
N ILE A 83 5.14 -7.08 7.10
CA ILE A 83 6.60 -7.05 7.15
C ILE A 83 7.08 -5.74 7.80
N LEU A 84 6.52 -4.60 7.38
CA LEU A 84 6.85 -3.28 7.95
C LEU A 84 6.60 -3.22 9.45
N VAL A 85 5.50 -3.81 9.94
CA VAL A 85 5.09 -3.71 11.36
C VAL A 85 5.75 -4.76 12.25
N HIS A 86 5.89 -6.00 11.78
CA HIS A 86 6.34 -7.10 12.64
C HIS A 86 7.85 -7.39 12.56
N LEU A 87 8.54 -6.92 11.51
CA LEU A 87 9.95 -7.23 11.26
C LEU A 87 10.83 -5.99 11.21
N TYR A 88 10.50 -4.91 11.93
CA TYR A 88 11.28 -3.65 11.97
C TYR A 88 12.80 -3.85 12.11
N THR A 89 13.27 -4.94 12.71
CA THR A 89 14.69 -5.28 12.86
C THR A 89 15.37 -5.88 11.61
N LYS A 90 14.62 -6.20 10.54
CA LYS A 90 15.10 -6.80 9.28
C LYS A 90 14.35 -6.32 8.03
N ILE A 91 13.91 -5.06 8.00
CA ILE A 91 13.32 -4.51 6.76
C ILE A 91 14.42 -4.34 5.72
N ASP A 92 14.23 -4.95 4.55
CA ASP A 92 15.12 -4.75 3.41
C ASP A 92 14.83 -3.36 2.79
N LYS A 93 15.72 -2.40 3.06
CA LYS A 93 15.62 -1.04 2.53
C LYS A 93 15.63 -1.00 1.00
N ALA A 94 16.27 -1.95 0.33
CA ALA A 94 16.23 -2.02 -1.13
C ALA A 94 14.81 -2.36 -1.61
N GLN A 95 14.12 -3.27 -0.91
CA GLN A 95 12.72 -3.58 -1.17
C GLN A 95 11.80 -2.37 -0.93
N VAL A 96 12.02 -1.61 0.15
CA VAL A 96 11.28 -0.37 0.44
C VAL A 96 11.44 0.64 -0.70
N TYR A 97 12.67 0.84 -1.18
CA TYR A 97 12.94 1.73 -2.31
C TYR A 97 12.23 1.25 -3.58
N ASP A 98 12.33 -0.04 -3.90
CA ASP A 98 11.74 -0.60 -5.12
C ASP A 98 10.21 -0.50 -5.10
N ILE A 99 9.55 -0.74 -3.95
CA ILE A 99 8.11 -0.53 -3.78
C ILE A 99 7.75 0.95 -3.94
N LEU A 100 8.50 1.85 -3.31
CA LEU A 100 8.27 3.28 -3.41
C LEU A 100 8.37 3.80 -4.87
N GLN A 101 9.30 3.26 -5.65
CA GLN A 101 9.47 3.65 -7.05
C GLN A 101 8.35 3.12 -7.95
N ASN A 102 8.01 1.85 -7.80
CA ASN A 102 7.15 1.12 -8.74
C ASN A 102 5.65 1.17 -8.39
N ASN A 103 5.28 1.25 -7.11
CA ASN A 103 3.87 1.17 -6.68
C ASN A 103 3.22 2.54 -6.45
N PHE A 104 3.94 3.64 -6.70
CA PHE A 104 3.44 4.97 -6.42
C PHE A 104 2.17 5.33 -7.24
N THR A 105 2.15 4.96 -8.51
CA THR A 105 0.96 5.13 -9.37
C THR A 105 -0.21 4.27 -8.88
N LEU A 106 0.07 3.01 -8.51
CA LEU A 106 -0.92 2.10 -7.93
C LEU A 106 -1.58 2.72 -6.69
N PHE A 107 -0.82 3.30 -5.77
CA PHE A 107 -1.40 3.95 -4.58
C PHE A 107 -2.37 5.07 -4.93
N LYS A 108 -2.00 5.95 -5.88
CA LYS A 108 -2.86 7.06 -6.32
C LYS A 108 -4.14 6.55 -6.98
N GLU A 109 -4.02 5.60 -7.89
CA GLU A 109 -5.15 5.03 -8.62
C GLU A 109 -6.11 4.29 -7.69
N THR A 110 -5.59 3.44 -6.80
CA THR A 110 -6.40 2.71 -5.82
C THR A 110 -7.12 3.68 -4.88
N ALA A 111 -6.44 4.69 -4.32
CA ALA A 111 -7.08 5.68 -3.46
C ALA A 111 -8.21 6.42 -4.18
N ALA A 112 -7.98 6.87 -5.42
CA ALA A 112 -8.98 7.57 -6.22
C ALA A 112 -10.22 6.69 -6.49
N GLN A 113 -10.02 5.42 -6.83
CA GLN A 113 -11.12 4.48 -7.05
C GLN A 113 -11.92 4.22 -5.77
N LEU A 114 -11.25 4.00 -4.64
CA LEU A 114 -11.93 3.78 -3.36
C LEU A 114 -12.76 4.99 -2.93
N ILE A 115 -12.18 6.20 -2.99
CA ILE A 115 -12.87 7.45 -2.64
C ILE A 115 -14.10 7.66 -3.53
N LYS A 116 -14.00 7.39 -4.84
CA LYS A 116 -15.13 7.50 -5.77
C LYS A 116 -16.31 6.60 -5.38
N ASN A 117 -16.04 5.42 -4.82
CA ASN A 117 -17.08 4.48 -4.37
C ASN A 117 -17.64 4.80 -2.98
N LEU A 118 -17.05 5.79 -2.28
CA LEU A 118 -17.53 6.29 -0.99
C LEU A 118 -18.45 7.51 -1.12
N GLN A 119 -18.40 8.23 -2.23
CA GLN A 119 -19.39 9.25 -2.60
C GLN A 119 -20.70 8.59 -3.07
#